data_AF-A0A938VTP7-F1
#
_entry.id   AF-A0A938VTP7-F1
#
_cell.length_a   1.000
_cell.length_b   1.000
_cell.length_c   1.000
_cell.angle_alpha   90.00
_cell.angle_beta   90.00
_cell.angle_gamma   90.00
#
_symmetry.space_group_name_H-M   'P 1'
#
loop_
_entity.id
_entity.type
_entity.pdbx_description
1 polymer ?
#
loop_
_entity_poly.entity_id
_entity_poly.type
_entity_poly.pdbx_seq_one_letter_code
_entity_poly.pdbx_strand_id
1 'polypeptide(L)'
;MHTLLVTGDVGLVRMVNYTNVQANDFTRPFLHTAELLRSADLTWVNPEGPLVPGCAPTHVGLVFCVDPRKADGLRFAGVDVASLANNTHSRSGSARARKLAPGP
;
A
#
# COMPACT_ATOMS: atom_id res chain seq x y z
N MET A 1 27.54 -5.60 1.52
CA MET A 1 26.57 -6.43 2.28
C MET A 1 25.20 -6.06 1.76
N HIS A 2 24.35 -7.02 1.42
CA HIS A 2 23.03 -6.74 0.87
C HIS A 2 21.92 -6.93 1.91
N THR A 3 20.92 -6.06 1.90
CA THR A 3 19.81 -6.09 2.87
C THR A 3 18.46 -6.19 2.17
N LEU A 4 17.60 -7.06 2.72
CA LEU A 4 16.22 -7.24 2.29
C LEU A 4 15.32 -6.95 3.49
N LEU A 5 14.39 -6.00 3.32
CA LEU A 5 13.35 -5.73 4.30
C LEU A 5 12.02 -6.26 3.77
N VAL A 6 11.38 -7.13 4.56
CA VAL A 6 10.08 -7.72 4.24
C VAL A 6 9.12 -7.33 5.34
N THR A 7 7.95 -6.81 4.97
CA THR A 7 6.89 -6.51 5.95
C THR A 7 5.94 -7.68 6.13
N GLY A 8 5.20 -7.67 7.23
CA GLY A 8 3.95 -8.42 7.33
C GLY A 8 2.83 -7.75 6.54
N ASP A 9 1.60 -8.05 6.92
CA ASP A 9 0.39 -7.50 6.32
C ASP A 9 0.26 -6.00 6.58
N VAL A 10 0.10 -5.22 5.52
CA VAL A 10 -0.02 -3.76 5.60
C VAL A 10 -1.44 -3.34 5.23
N GLY A 11 -2.20 -2.97 6.25
CA GLY A 11 -3.57 -2.49 6.13
C GLY A 11 -3.68 -1.08 5.55
N LEU A 12 -3.55 -0.91 4.23
CA LEU A 12 -3.80 0.36 3.52
C LEU A 12 -5.28 0.59 3.18
N VAL A 13 -6.15 -0.32 3.61
CA VAL A 13 -7.57 -0.38 3.32
C VAL A 13 -8.41 0.34 4.39
N ARG A 14 -9.74 0.38 4.20
CA ARG A 14 -10.72 0.83 5.20
C ARG A 14 -10.35 2.20 5.80
N MET A 15 -10.20 2.29 7.13
CA MET A 15 -9.90 3.53 7.86
C MET A 15 -8.67 4.24 7.34
N VAL A 16 -7.60 3.50 7.00
CA VAL A 16 -6.37 4.10 6.45
C VAL A 16 -6.62 4.66 5.05
N ASN A 17 -7.38 3.94 4.22
CA ASN A 17 -7.79 4.46 2.92
C ASN A 17 -8.64 5.73 3.08
N TYR A 18 -9.61 5.70 4.00
CA TYR A 18 -10.54 6.79 4.32
C TYR A 18 -9.80 8.05 4.77
N THR A 19 -8.98 7.98 5.81
CA THR A 19 -8.28 9.15 6.36
C THR A 19 -7.31 9.76 5.34
N ASN A 20 -6.60 8.93 4.56
CA ASN A 20 -5.70 9.42 3.53
C ASN A 20 -6.45 10.13 2.39
N VAL A 21 -7.63 9.63 1.98
CA VAL A 21 -8.45 10.31 0.96
C VAL A 21 -9.00 11.65 1.49
N GLN A 22 -9.49 11.68 2.73
CA GLN A 22 -9.99 12.90 3.35
C GLN A 22 -8.92 13.97 3.51
N ALA A 23 -7.70 13.57 3.92
CA ALA A 23 -6.57 14.47 4.07
C ALA A 23 -5.87 14.81 2.74
N ASN A 24 -6.23 14.14 1.64
CA ASN A 24 -5.51 14.14 0.37
C ASN A 24 -3.99 13.92 0.55
N ASP A 25 -3.64 13.02 1.48
CA ASP A 25 -2.27 12.74 1.87
C ASP A 25 -2.09 11.22 2.01
N PHE A 26 -1.40 10.64 1.02
CA PHE A 26 -1.22 9.20 0.90
C PHE A 26 0.09 8.70 1.52
N THR A 27 0.96 9.59 1.99
CA THR A 27 2.23 9.23 2.64
C THR A 27 2.09 9.06 4.14
N ARG A 28 1.00 9.59 4.74
CA ARG A 28 0.68 9.47 6.19
C ARG A 28 1.00 8.14 6.85
N PRO A 29 0.62 6.97 6.30
CA PRO A 29 0.88 5.68 6.95
C PRO A 29 2.37 5.36 7.12
N PHE A 30 3.23 6.05 6.36
CA PHE A 30 4.65 5.75 6.26
C PHE A 30 5.53 6.84 6.89
N LEU A 31 4.99 7.96 7.38
CA LEU A 31 5.81 9.08 7.87
C LEU A 31 6.84 8.68 8.94
N HIS A 32 6.51 7.70 9.78
CA HIS A 32 7.39 7.22 10.86
C HIS A 32 8.19 5.95 10.51
N THR A 33 7.91 5.30 9.38
CA THR A 33 8.56 4.04 8.98
C THR A 33 9.36 4.16 7.69
N ALA A 34 9.14 5.20 6.90
CA ALA A 34 9.76 5.37 5.59
C ALA A 34 11.29 5.45 5.64
N GLU A 35 11.88 6.01 6.70
CA GLU A 35 13.33 6.00 6.87
C GLU A 35 13.88 4.58 6.98
N LEU A 36 13.26 3.75 7.83
CA LEU A 36 13.62 2.34 7.98
C LEU A 36 13.39 1.58 6.67
N LEU A 37 12.23 1.75 6.04
CA LEU A 37 11.87 1.08 4.79
C LEU A 37 12.80 1.45 3.63
N ARG A 38 13.32 2.69 3.58
CA ARG A 38 14.30 3.13 2.57
C ARG A 38 15.74 2.69 2.85
N SER A 39 16.03 2.15 4.03
CA SER A 39 17.40 1.80 4.43
C SER A 39 17.90 0.46 3.86
N ALA A 40 17.00 -0.34 3.27
CA ALA A 40 17.35 -1.63 2.66
C ALA A 40 17.62 -1.49 1.15
N ASP A 41 18.42 -2.39 0.59
CA ASP A 41 18.63 -2.45 -0.87
C ASP A 41 17.35 -2.88 -1.61
N LEU A 42 16.50 -3.67 -0.95
CA LEU A 42 15.19 -4.07 -1.44
C LEU A 42 14.17 -4.09 -0.31
N THR A 43 13.03 -3.46 -0.53
CA THR A 43 11.88 -3.47 0.37
C THR A 43 10.65 -4.09 -0.28
N TRP A 44 10.12 -5.13 0.35
CA TRP A 44 8.93 -5.87 -0.07
C TRP A 44 7.80 -5.69 0.94
N VAL A 45 6.60 -5.37 0.44
CA VAL A 45 5.39 -5.15 1.25
C VAL A 45 4.28 -6.12 0.86
N ASN A 46 3.48 -6.56 1.84
CA ASN A 46 2.26 -7.34 1.63
C ASN A 46 0.98 -6.52 1.92
N PRO A 47 0.46 -5.70 0.99
CA PRO A 47 -0.77 -4.95 1.22
C PRO A 47 -1.97 -5.87 1.44
N GLU A 48 -2.85 -5.53 2.38
CA GLU A 48 -4.12 -6.23 2.59
C GLU A 48 -5.17 -5.92 1.52
N GLY A 49 -4.85 -5.12 0.50
CA GLY A 49 -5.81 -4.78 -0.53
C GLY A 49 -5.16 -4.25 -1.80
N PRO A 50 -5.72 -4.57 -2.97
CA PRO A 50 -5.21 -4.07 -4.23
C PRO A 50 -5.57 -2.60 -4.44
N LEU A 51 -4.75 -1.93 -5.25
CA LEU A 51 -5.02 -0.60 -5.78
C LEU A 51 -6.11 -0.70 -6.86
N VAL A 52 -7.31 -0.17 -6.58
CA VAL A 52 -8.48 -0.29 -7.46
C VAL A 52 -9.03 1.11 -7.78
N PRO A 53 -9.06 1.52 -9.07
CA PRO A 53 -9.72 2.76 -9.47
C PRO A 53 -11.18 2.82 -9.02
N GLY A 54 -11.62 3.97 -8.50
CA GLY A 54 -13.00 4.14 -8.04
C GLY A 54 -13.32 3.43 -6.71
N CYS A 55 -12.32 2.95 -5.97
CA CYS A 55 -12.53 2.42 -4.63
C CYS A 55 -13.11 3.49 -3.70
N ALA A 56 -14.39 3.36 -3.35
CA ALA A 56 -15.07 4.27 -2.45
C ALA A 56 -14.44 4.20 -1.03
N PRO A 57 -14.03 5.34 -0.44
CA PRO A 57 -13.51 5.37 0.92
C PRO A 57 -14.58 4.90 1.90
N THR A 58 -14.26 3.89 2.71
CA THR A 58 -15.16 3.39 3.75
C THR A 58 -14.43 3.25 5.09
N HIS A 59 -15.13 3.59 6.17
CA HIS A 59 -14.68 3.35 7.54
C HIS A 59 -15.45 2.20 8.22
N VAL A 60 -16.40 1.59 7.52
CA VAL A 60 -17.26 0.50 8.00
C VAL A 60 -17.23 -0.71 7.07
N GLY A 61 -17.59 -1.88 7.59
CA GLY A 61 -17.64 -3.12 6.82
C GLY A 61 -16.26 -3.71 6.46
N LEU A 62 -16.29 -4.71 5.58
CA LEU A 62 -15.12 -5.53 5.18
C LEU A 62 -14.77 -5.35 3.71
N VAL A 63 -14.54 -4.10 3.28
CA VAL A 63 -14.10 -3.76 1.93
C VAL A 63 -12.58 -3.54 1.92
N PHE A 64 -11.88 -4.29 1.07
CA PHE A 64 -10.42 -4.33 1.01
C PHE A 64 -9.86 -3.80 -0.32
N CYS A 65 -10.47 -2.76 -0.89
CA CYS A 65 -9.87 -2.00 -1.99
C CYS A 65 -9.13 -0.76 -1.46
N VAL A 66 -8.17 -0.26 -2.24
CA VAL A 66 -7.34 0.88 -1.90
C VAL A 66 -7.35 1.90 -3.04
N ASP A 67 -7.40 3.20 -2.73
CA ASP A 67 -7.25 4.26 -3.73
C ASP A 67 -5.89 4.15 -4.46
N PRO A 68 -5.84 4.18 -5.81
CA PRO A 68 -4.60 4.03 -6.55
C PRO A 68 -3.48 5.01 -6.18
N ARG A 69 -3.81 6.19 -5.64
CA ARG A 69 -2.83 7.18 -5.15
C ARG A 69 -2.03 6.68 -3.95
N LYS A 70 -2.40 5.56 -3.32
CA LYS A 70 -1.55 4.90 -2.32
C LYS A 70 -0.25 4.35 -2.91
N ALA A 71 -0.16 4.21 -4.23
CA ALA A 71 1.13 3.97 -4.89
C ALA A 71 2.16 5.04 -4.55
N ASP A 72 1.74 6.30 -4.33
CA ASP A 72 2.65 7.39 -3.98
C ASP A 72 3.16 7.25 -2.54
N GLY A 73 2.32 6.76 -1.63
CA GLY A 73 2.72 6.38 -0.28
C GLY A 73 3.74 5.24 -0.26
N LEU A 74 3.50 4.19 -1.06
CA LEU A 74 4.43 3.06 -1.21
C LEU A 74 5.78 3.52 -1.78
N ARG A 75 5.78 4.37 -2.80
CA ARG A 75 7.02 4.97 -3.35
C ARG A 75 7.73 5.86 -2.33
N PHE A 76 6.98 6.70 -1.63
CA PHE A 76 7.54 7.53 -0.56
C PHE A 76 8.23 6.68 0.51
N ALA A 77 7.65 5.53 0.87
CA ALA A 77 8.26 4.57 1.81
C ALA A 77 9.48 3.81 1.26
N GLY A 78 9.82 3.94 -0.02
CA GLY A 78 10.89 3.14 -0.64
C GLY A 78 10.51 1.70 -0.90
N VAL A 79 9.23 1.39 -1.12
CA VAL A 79 8.78 0.03 -1.45
C VAL A 79 9.10 -0.28 -2.91
N ASP A 80 9.92 -1.31 -3.14
CA ASP A 80 10.27 -1.80 -4.47
C ASP A 80 9.24 -2.79 -5.02
N VAL A 81 8.69 -3.64 -4.13
CA VAL A 81 7.77 -4.71 -4.50
C VAL A 81 6.58 -4.72 -3.56
N ALA A 82 5.37 -4.70 -4.13
CA ALA A 82 4.12 -4.92 -3.41
C ALA A 82 3.49 -6.25 -3.86
N SER A 83 3.27 -7.14 -2.90
CA SER A 83 2.62 -8.43 -3.10
C SER A 83 1.16 -8.30 -3.49
N LEU A 84 0.65 -9.31 -4.21
CA LEU A 84 -0.79 -9.52 -4.37
C LEU A 84 -1.30 -10.79 -3.68
N ALA A 85 -0.45 -11.48 -2.92
CA ALA A 85 -0.76 -12.80 -2.40
C ALA A 85 -1.60 -12.77 -1.11
N ASN A 86 -2.06 -11.61 -0.65
CA ASN A 86 -2.87 -11.53 0.57
C ASN A 86 -4.28 -12.11 0.34
N ASN A 87 -4.81 -12.85 1.31
CA ASN A 87 -6.07 -13.58 1.25
C ASN A 87 -7.31 -12.67 1.02
N THR A 88 -7.21 -11.38 1.35
CA THR A 88 -8.23 -10.36 1.20
C THR A 88 -8.35 -9.80 -0.22
N HIS A 89 -7.42 -10.11 -1.13
CA HIS A 89 -7.48 -9.61 -2.51
C HIS A 89 -8.76 -10.01 -3.25
N SER A 90 -9.33 -11.18 -2.92
CA SER A 90 -10.63 -11.63 -3.45
C SER A 90 -11.80 -10.76 -3.00
N ARG A 91 -11.66 -10.02 -1.89
CA ARG A 91 -12.69 -9.14 -1.30
C ARG A 91 -12.66 -7.71 -1.83
N SER A 92 -11.95 -7.49 -2.95
CA SER A 92 -11.81 -6.19 -3.62
C SER A 92 -12.68 -6.00 -4.86
N GLY A 93 -13.38 -7.05 -5.33
CA GLY A 93 -14.30 -7.00 -6.46
C GLY A 93 -13.68 -7.19 -7.85
N SER A 94 -12.40 -6.88 -8.05
CA SER A 94 -11.61 -7.22 -9.26
C SER A 94 -10.22 -6.57 -9.18
N ALA A 95 -9.13 -7.34 -9.13
CA ALA A 95 -7.78 -6.80 -9.01
C ALA A 95 -6.76 -7.44 -9.97
N ARG A 96 -5.89 -6.62 -10.55
CA ARG A 96 -4.73 -7.01 -11.36
C ARG A 96 -3.45 -6.36 -10.82
N ALA A 97 -2.33 -7.07 -10.89
CA ALA A 97 -1.02 -6.60 -10.43
C ALA A 97 -0.42 -5.58 -11.39
N ARG A 98 0.33 -4.61 -10.84
CA ARG A 98 1.23 -3.76 -11.61
C ARG A 98 2.51 -3.54 -10.82
N LYS A 99 3.66 -3.68 -11.47
CA LYS A 99 4.95 -3.29 -10.91
C LYS A 99 4.92 -1.79 -10.63
N LEU A 100 5.28 -1.35 -9.42
CA LEU A 100 5.50 0.07 -9.16
C LEU A 100 6.71 0.50 -9.98
N ALA A 101 6.50 1.46 -10.89
CA ALA A 101 7.62 2.10 -11.56
C ALA A 101 8.44 2.87 -10.52
N PRO A 102 9.77 2.89 -10.64
CA PRO A 102 10.63 3.71 -9.79
C PRO A 102 10.17 5.18 -9.85
N GLY A 103 10.24 5.88 -8.73
CA GLY A 103 9.97 7.33 -8.67
C GLY A 103 10.97 8.12 -9.52
N PRO A 104 10.66 9.38 -9.87
CA PRO A 104 11.62 10.28 -10.50
C PRO A 104 12.86 10.51 -9.64
#